data_AF-A0A953IL13-F1
#
_entry.id   AF-A0A953IL13-F1
#
_cell.length_a   1.000
_cell.length_b   1.000
_cell.length_c   1.000
_cell.angle_alpha   90.00
_cell.angle_beta   90.00
_cell.angle_gamma   90.00
#
_symmetry.space_group_name_H-M   'P 1'
#
loop_
_entity.id
_entity.type
_entity.pdbx_description
1 polymer ?
#
loop_
_entity_poly.entity_id
_entity_poly.type
_entity_poly.pdbx_seq_one_letter_code
_entity_poly.pdbx_strand_id
1 'polypeptide(L)'
;MSNHLLSGAGVAALLAAAPSAAATNPLLAPWTGPYGGVPPFEQVLVTQFQPALEAAMAEQLAEVDRIANEAAPPTFANTLAALEGTGRTLER
;
A
#
# COMPACT_ATOMS: atom_id res chain seq x y z
N MET A 1 14.96 -51.80 -2.64
CA MET A 1 13.89 -51.28 -3.52
C MET A 1 14.03 -49.79 -3.56
N SER A 2 14.43 -49.30 -4.74
CA SER A 2 14.67 -47.91 -5.05
C SER A 2 13.36 -47.14 -5.19
N ASN A 3 13.48 -45.83 -4.92
CA ASN A 3 12.79 -44.72 -5.57
C ASN A 3 11.34 -44.41 -5.18
N HIS A 4 11.14 -43.29 -4.48
CA HIS A 4 10.17 -42.25 -4.86
C HIS A 4 10.68 -40.88 -4.39
N LEU A 5 11.32 -40.16 -5.33
CA LEU A 5 11.44 -38.70 -5.31
C LEU A 5 10.07 -38.09 -5.67
N LEU A 6 9.68 -37.01 -5.00
CA LEU A 6 9.12 -35.74 -5.52
C LEU A 6 8.45 -35.03 -4.33
N SER A 7 9.01 -33.92 -3.85
CA SER A 7 8.87 -32.57 -4.41
C SER A 7 7.72 -31.82 -3.74
N GLY A 8 8.05 -30.71 -3.08
CA GLY A 8 7.09 -29.85 -2.41
C GLY A 8 7.71 -28.91 -1.37
N ALA A 9 8.99 -28.53 -1.53
CA ALA A 9 9.53 -27.40 -0.79
C ALA A 9 8.98 -26.13 -1.45
N GLY A 10 7.81 -25.67 -0.97
CA GLY A 10 7.27 -24.36 -1.32
C GLY A 10 8.26 -23.30 -0.86
N VAL A 11 9.03 -22.77 -1.81
CA VAL A 11 9.93 -21.65 -1.58
C VAL A 11 9.05 -20.46 -1.23
N ALA A 12 8.98 -20.13 0.06
CA ALA A 12 8.45 -18.86 0.50
C ALA A 12 9.36 -17.78 -0.08
N ALA A 13 8.95 -17.22 -1.21
CA ALA A 13 9.58 -16.06 -1.80
C ALA A 13 9.38 -14.90 -0.82
N LEU A 14 10.41 -14.64 0.00
CA LEU A 14 10.58 -13.35 0.64
C LEU A 14 10.83 -12.36 -0.51
N LEU A 15 9.74 -11.82 -1.08
CA LEU A 15 9.80 -10.64 -1.91
C LEU A 15 10.24 -9.51 -0.98
N ALA A 16 11.56 -9.31 -0.88
CA ALA A 16 12.11 -8.06 -0.41
C ALA A 16 11.52 -6.98 -1.33
N ALA A 17 10.61 -6.19 -0.79
CA ALA A 17 10.05 -5.04 -1.49
C ALA A 17 11.21 -4.19 -2.00
N ALA A 18 11.28 -4.02 -3.32
CA ALA A 18 12.17 -3.01 -3.90
C ALA A 18 11.90 -1.68 -3.19
N PRO A 19 12.92 -0.82 -2.97
CA PRO A 19 12.67 0.51 -2.44
C PRO A 19 11.68 1.20 -3.39
N SER A 20 10.45 1.40 -2.94
CA SER A 20 9.46 2.09 -3.75
C SER A 20 9.95 3.51 -3.97
N ALA A 21 9.60 4.11 -5.11
CA ALA A 21 9.84 5.53 -5.36
C ALA A 21 9.26 6.45 -4.25
N ALA A 22 8.44 5.91 -3.33
CA ALA A 22 7.98 6.55 -2.11
C ALA A 22 9.11 6.97 -1.16
N ALA A 23 10.28 6.32 -1.21
CA ALA A 23 11.42 6.72 -0.38
C ALA A 23 12.03 8.08 -0.78
N THR A 24 11.68 8.62 -1.96
CA THR A 24 12.28 9.86 -2.49
C THR A 24 11.25 10.99 -2.63
N ASN A 25 9.95 10.70 -2.61
CA ASN A 25 8.92 11.72 -2.79
C ASN A 25 8.44 12.28 -1.43
N PRO A 26 8.68 13.57 -1.13
CA PRO A 26 8.30 14.16 0.16
C PRO A 26 6.79 14.15 0.43
N LEU A 27 5.95 14.07 -0.61
CA LEU A 27 4.49 13.92 -0.47
C LEU A 27 4.08 12.52 0.03
N LEU A 28 4.92 11.52 -0.19
CA LEU A 28 4.68 10.13 0.21
C LEU A 28 5.25 9.78 1.59
N ALA A 29 6.07 10.65 2.18
CA ALA A 29 6.53 10.51 3.56
C ALA A 29 5.43 10.89 4.58
N PRO A 30 5.45 10.35 5.81
CA PRO A 30 4.58 10.81 6.88
C PRO A 30 4.75 12.30 7.15
N TRP A 31 3.65 13.03 7.25
CA TRP A 31 3.66 14.43 7.63
C TRP A 31 3.83 14.58 9.14
N THR A 32 4.41 15.70 9.55
CA THR A 32 4.69 15.99 10.95
C THR A 32 4.07 17.31 11.36
N GLY A 33 3.65 17.42 12.63
CA GLY A 33 3.02 18.62 13.19
C GLY A 33 1.64 18.35 13.81
N PRO A 34 1.00 19.38 14.38
CA PRO A 34 -0.33 19.27 14.96
C PRO A 34 -1.38 18.77 13.96
N TYR A 35 -2.43 18.11 14.46
CA TYR A 35 -3.59 17.65 13.68
C TYR A 35 -3.28 16.68 12.51
N GLY A 36 -2.15 15.98 12.55
CA GLY A 36 -1.73 15.06 11.47
C GLY A 36 -0.68 15.65 10.53
N GLY A 37 -0.28 16.90 10.76
CA GLY A 37 0.76 17.58 9.99
C GLY A 37 0.26 18.22 8.70
N VAL A 38 1.18 18.87 7.99
CA VAL A 38 0.97 19.47 6.67
C VAL A 38 2.04 18.94 5.71
N PRO A 39 1.84 19.02 4.37
CA PRO A 39 2.89 18.66 3.45
C PRO A 39 4.15 19.47 3.76
N PRO A 40 5.35 18.88 3.63
CA PRO A 40 6.60 19.61 3.78
C PRO A 40 6.83 20.52 2.56
N PHE A 41 6.04 21.59 2.42
CA PHE A 41 5.98 22.45 1.23
C PHE A 41 7.35 23.01 0.82
N GLU A 42 8.25 23.23 1.77
CA GLU A 42 9.64 23.67 1.52
C GLU A 42 10.46 22.68 0.69
N GLN A 43 10.06 21.40 0.66
CA GLN A 43 10.77 20.31 -0.02
C GLN A 43 10.04 19.82 -1.27
N VAL A 44 8.78 20.22 -1.47
CA VAL A 44 7.93 19.70 -2.55
C VAL A 44 8.14 20.51 -3.83
N LEU A 45 8.36 19.80 -4.93
CA LEU A 45 8.35 20.37 -6.29
C LEU A 45 7.05 19.99 -7.01
N VAL A 46 6.57 20.87 -7.90
CA VAL A 46 5.35 20.62 -8.70
C VAL A 46 5.44 19.30 -9.48
N THR A 47 6.63 18.95 -9.96
CA THR A 47 6.90 17.70 -10.70
C THR A 47 6.72 16.44 -9.87
N GLN A 48 6.66 16.54 -8.54
CA GLN A 48 6.48 15.42 -7.62
C GLN A 48 5.02 15.08 -7.37
N PHE A 49 4.07 15.96 -7.72
CA PHE A 49 2.64 15.71 -7.48
C PHE A 49 2.11 14.56 -8.32
N GLN A 50 2.32 14.57 -9.64
CA GLN A 50 1.86 13.50 -10.51
C GLN A 50 2.32 12.11 -10.02
N PRO A 51 3.63 11.84 -9.84
CA PRO A 51 4.08 10.53 -9.39
C PRO A 51 3.62 10.19 -7.96
N ALA A 52 3.41 11.18 -7.08
CA ALA A 52 2.85 10.93 -5.75
C ALA A 52 1.38 10.48 -5.83
N LEU A 53 0.57 11.21 -6.60
CA LEU A 53 -0.86 10.92 -6.76
C LEU A 53 -1.06 9.56 -7.43
N GLU A 54 -0.29 9.26 -8.48
CA GLU A 54 -0.33 7.95 -9.15
C GLU A 54 0.03 6.82 -8.18
N ALA A 55 1.08 6.99 -7.37
CA ALA A 55 1.46 6.00 -6.37
C ALA A 55 0.38 5.82 -5.28
N ALA A 56 -0.21 6.92 -4.79
CA ALA A 56 -1.24 6.87 -3.75
C ALA A 56 -2.56 6.28 -4.26
N MET A 57 -2.95 6.56 -5.51
CA MET A 57 -4.09 5.91 -6.16
C MET A 57 -3.86 4.41 -6.36
N ALA A 58 -2.65 4.01 -6.77
CA ALA A 58 -2.29 2.60 -6.92
C ALA A 58 -2.33 1.85 -5.58
N GLU A 59 -1.87 2.49 -4.49
CA GLU A 59 -1.98 1.96 -3.13
C GLU A 59 -3.45 1.77 -2.73
N GLN A 60 -4.29 2.79 -2.90
CA GLN A 60 -5.72 2.70 -2.58
C GLN A 60 -6.43 1.60 -3.38
N LEU A 61 -6.14 1.48 -4.68
CA LEU A 61 -6.73 0.43 -5.51
C LEU A 61 -6.35 -0.96 -5.00
N ALA A 62 -5.09 -1.17 -4.60
CA ALA A 62 -4.66 -2.43 -4.01
C ALA A 62 -5.35 -2.74 -2.67
N GLU A 63 -5.62 -1.72 -1.84
CA GLU A 63 -6.39 -1.88 -0.60
C GLU A 63 -7.84 -2.27 -0.88
N VAL A 64 -8.49 -1.61 -1.84
CA VAL A 64 -9.86 -1.91 -2.27
C VAL A 64 -9.94 -3.31 -2.87
N ASP A 65 -9.00 -3.70 -3.72
CA ASP A 65 -8.93 -5.04 -4.32
C ASP A 65 -8.81 -6.12 -3.25
N ARG A 66 -8.02 -5.88 -2.20
CA ARG A 66 -7.90 -6.81 -1.07
C ARG A 66 -9.22 -6.97 -0.32
N ILE A 67 -9.96 -5.89 -0.10
CA ILE A 67 -11.28 -5.92 0.55
C ILE A 67 -12.30 -6.64 -0.34
N ALA A 68 -12.32 -6.32 -1.64
CA ALA A 68 -13.25 -6.90 -2.61
C ALA A 68 -13.06 -8.42 -2.79
N ASN A 69 -11.83 -8.91 -2.62
CA ASN A 69 -11.48 -10.32 -2.76
C ASN A 69 -11.36 -11.07 -1.41
N GLU A 70 -11.85 -10.49 -0.31
CA GLU A 70 -11.83 -11.15 0.99
C GLU A 70 -12.77 -12.37 0.99
N ALA A 71 -12.26 -13.55 1.37
CA ALA A 71 -13.02 -14.80 1.33
C ALA A 71 -14.01 -14.97 2.50
N ALA A 72 -13.87 -14.18 3.57
CA ALA A 72 -14.79 -14.21 4.69
C ALA A 72 -16.16 -13.63 4.28
N PRO A 73 -17.27 -14.09 4.90
CA PRO A 73 -18.57 -13.47 4.67
C PRO A 73 -18.53 -11.95 4.94
N PRO A 74 -19.21 -11.13 4.13
CA PRO A 74 -19.16 -9.68 4.28
C PRO A 74 -19.86 -9.25 5.57
N THR A 75 -19.24 -8.28 6.23
CA THR A 75 -19.67 -7.63 7.46
C THR A 75 -19.48 -6.13 7.32
N PHE A 76 -20.09 -5.34 8.21
CA PHE A 76 -19.82 -3.90 8.24
C PHE A 76 -18.32 -3.59 8.41
N ALA A 77 -17.63 -4.36 9.27
CA ALA A 77 -16.24 -4.11 9.61
C ALA A 77 -15.28 -4.41 8.45
N ASN A 78 -15.40 -5.57 7.81
CA ASN A 78 -14.49 -5.98 6.73
C ASN A 78 -14.88 -5.44 5.34
N THR A 79 -16.04 -4.80 5.19
CA THR A 79 -16.43 -4.15 3.93
C THR A 79 -16.50 -2.64 4.08
N LEU A 80 -17.49 -2.09 4.80
CA LEU A 80 -17.71 -0.64 4.82
C LEU A 80 -16.68 0.12 5.65
N ALA A 81 -16.42 -0.32 6.89
CA ALA A 81 -15.42 0.32 7.73
C ALA A 81 -14.00 0.16 7.17
N ALA A 82 -13.73 -0.98 6.51
CA ALA A 82 -12.48 -1.21 5.81
C ALA A 82 -12.31 -0.27 4.60
N LEU A 83 -13.36 -0.10 3.78
CA LEU A 83 -13.34 0.81 2.62
C LEU A 83 -13.14 2.26 3.04
N GLU A 84 -13.81 2.71 4.10
CA GLU A 84 -13.62 4.04 4.70
C GLU A 84 -12.18 4.26 5.19
N GLY A 85 -11.48 3.19 5.58
CA GLY A 85 -10.08 3.26 6.01
C GLY A 85 -9.06 3.29 4.88
N THR A 86 -9.46 3.13 3.62
CA THR A 86 -8.53 3.10 2.47
C THR A 86 -8.11 4.49 2.03
N GLY A 87 -7.03 4.58 1.25
CA GLY A 87 -6.64 5.83 0.58
C GLY A 87 -6.04 6.89 1.49
N ARG A 88 -5.61 6.52 2.70
CA ARG A 88 -5.00 7.45 3.69
C ARG A 88 -3.80 8.22 3.15
N THR A 89 -3.01 7.60 2.26
CA THR A 89 -1.88 8.26 1.58
C THR A 89 -2.35 9.29 0.54
N LEU A 90 -3.50 9.07 -0.10
CA LEU A 90 -4.08 9.95 -1.11
C LEU A 90 -4.84 11.12 -0.49
N GLU A 91 -5.52 10.90 0.63
CA GLU A 91 -6.36 11.91 1.29
C GLU A 91 -5.61 12.99 2.06
N ARG A 92 -4.46 12.64 2.64
CA ARG A 92 -3.71 13.56 3.49
C ARG A 92 -3.26 14.78 2.71
#